data_AF-A0A954IX02-F1
#
_entry.id   AF-A0A954IX02-F1
#
_cell.length_a   1.000
_cell.length_b   1.000
_cell.length_c   1.000
_cell.angle_alpha   90.00
_cell.angle_beta   90.00
_cell.angle_gamma   90.00
#
_symmetry.space_group_name_H-M   'P 1'
#
loop_
_entity.id
_entity.type
_entity.pdbx_description
1 polymer ?
#
loop_
_entity_poly.entity_id
_entity_poly.type
_entity_poly.pdbx_seq_one_letter_code
_entity_poly.pdbx_strand_id
1 'polypeptide(L)'
;MNSQSRRTAFGRASSLSLLPAVVACLAFPSCSGSGGSAGPAPVGEGKVVGLRLSHEDLLTGRADALFAIDHGRDLFLATFNAHDGAGRPATTGTGGSRLRRAAPQNFNRISGPDSGSCVACHNKPFAGGSGDNVANVFVLAQDFPHLNFDGGEGDRFEDHS
;
A
#
# COMPACT_ATOMS: atom_id res chain seq x y z
N MET A 1 18.26 -86.09 38.19
CA MET A 1 17.31 -85.11 38.78
C MET A 1 18.02 -83.77 38.89
N ASN A 2 17.63 -82.76 38.10
CA ASN A 2 16.79 -81.60 38.47
C ASN A 2 17.56 -80.60 39.37
N SER A 3 17.56 -79.27 39.21
CA SER A 3 16.88 -78.33 38.32
C SER A 3 17.55 -76.96 38.46
N GLN A 4 17.57 -76.18 37.38
CA GLN A 4 17.42 -74.72 37.25
C GLN A 4 18.11 -73.75 38.22
N SER A 5 18.79 -72.72 37.69
CA SER A 5 18.14 -71.42 37.37
C SER A 5 19.19 -70.36 36.97
N ARG A 6 18.84 -69.53 35.98
CA ARG A 6 19.65 -68.45 35.42
C ARG A 6 19.38 -67.14 36.16
N ARG A 7 20.40 -66.26 36.25
CA ARG A 7 20.45 -64.91 35.62
C ARG A 7 21.36 -63.92 36.38
N THR A 8 22.19 -63.21 35.60
CA THR A 8 22.64 -61.80 35.72
C THR A 8 23.50 -61.41 36.96
N ALA A 9 24.51 -60.55 36.90
CA ALA A 9 24.76 -59.40 36.03
C ALA A 9 26.27 -59.09 35.93
N PHE A 10 26.66 -58.53 34.78
CA PHE A 10 27.95 -57.92 34.48
C PHE A 10 28.02 -56.50 35.11
N GLY A 11 29.09 -56.18 35.83
CA GLY A 11 29.46 -54.81 36.21
C GLY A 11 30.81 -54.47 35.56
N ARG A 12 30.82 -53.52 34.63
CA ARG A 12 32.00 -53.11 33.85
C ARG A 12 32.51 -51.75 34.31
N ALA A 13 33.83 -51.61 34.18
CA ALA A 13 34.71 -50.55 34.65
C ALA A 13 34.31 -49.11 34.28
N SER A 14 34.61 -48.20 35.21
CA SER A 14 34.72 -46.76 34.95
C SER A 14 36.16 -46.41 34.62
N SER A 15 36.38 -45.86 33.42
CA SER A 15 37.64 -45.23 33.03
C SER A 15 37.31 -43.88 32.42
N LEU A 16 37.68 -42.82 33.13
CA LEU A 16 37.50 -41.42 32.79
C LEU A 16 38.51 -41.05 31.69
N SER A 17 38.05 -40.80 30.47
CA SER A 17 38.88 -40.32 29.36
C SER A 17 38.76 -38.79 29.25
N LEU A 18 39.90 -38.10 29.41
CA LEU A 18 40.03 -36.68 29.07
C LEU A 18 39.92 -36.52 27.53
N LEU A 19 38.98 -35.68 27.10
CA LEU A 19 38.88 -35.20 25.72
C LEU A 19 39.63 -33.87 25.58
N PRO A 20 40.41 -33.63 24.51
CA PRO A 20 41.00 -32.33 24.24
C PRO A 20 39.94 -31.39 23.65
N ALA A 21 39.90 -30.15 24.14
CA ALA A 21 39.00 -29.12 23.65
C ALA A 21 39.43 -28.69 22.23
N VAL A 22 38.67 -29.13 21.23
CA VAL A 22 38.76 -28.63 19.85
C VAL A 22 38.11 -27.25 19.82
N VAL A 23 38.91 -26.20 19.80
CA VAL A 23 38.45 -24.83 19.53
C VAL A 23 38.10 -24.73 18.05
N ALA A 24 36.84 -24.97 17.73
CA ALA A 24 36.30 -24.69 16.41
C ALA A 24 36.16 -23.17 16.23
N CYS A 25 37.03 -22.57 15.43
CA CYS A 25 36.83 -21.22 14.90
C CYS A 25 35.55 -21.22 14.04
N LEU A 26 34.44 -20.79 14.64
CA LEU A 26 33.19 -20.51 13.95
C LEU A 26 33.42 -19.30 13.02
N ALA A 27 33.75 -19.57 11.76
CA ALA A 27 33.72 -18.57 10.71
C ALA A 27 32.26 -18.18 10.47
N PHE A 28 31.82 -17.07 11.07
CA PHE A 28 30.53 -16.48 10.78
C PHE A 28 30.54 -16.01 9.31
N PRO A 29 29.64 -16.50 8.45
CA PRO A 29 29.48 -15.95 7.11
C PRO A 29 28.98 -14.51 7.28
N SER A 30 29.87 -13.54 7.09
CA SER A 30 29.49 -12.13 7.00
C SER A 30 28.67 -11.97 5.73
N CYS A 31 27.35 -11.93 5.89
CA CYS A 31 26.44 -11.38 4.90
C CYS A 31 26.85 -9.91 4.72
N SER A 32 27.67 -9.64 3.71
CA SER A 32 27.90 -8.29 3.22
C SER A 32 26.61 -7.84 2.54
N GLY A 33 25.66 -7.38 3.35
CA GLY A 33 24.52 -6.63 2.86
C GLY A 33 25.08 -5.38 2.19
N SER A 34 25.08 -5.36 0.86
CA SER A 34 25.24 -4.16 0.06
C SER A 34 24.03 -3.27 0.33
N GLY A 35 24.04 -2.62 1.50
CA GLY A 35 23.20 -1.49 1.79
C GLY A 35 23.63 -0.37 0.86
N GLY A 36 23.06 -0.37 -0.35
CA GLY A 36 23.12 0.80 -1.21
C GLY A 36 22.59 1.95 -0.38
N SER A 37 23.46 2.89 -0.01
CA SER A 37 23.03 4.12 0.63
C SER A 37 22.14 4.82 -0.38
N ALA A 38 20.82 4.70 -0.22
CA ALA A 38 19.90 5.62 -0.86
C ALA A 38 20.42 7.01 -0.46
N GLY A 39 20.89 7.77 -1.44
CA GLY A 39 21.29 9.15 -1.22
C GLY A 39 20.15 9.89 -0.50
N PRO A 40 20.44 11.01 0.18
CA PRO A 40 19.38 11.77 0.85
C PRO A 40 18.24 11.99 -0.14
N ALA A 41 17.02 11.60 0.26
CA ALA A 41 15.84 11.77 -0.58
C ALA A 41 15.79 13.23 -1.03
N PRO A 42 15.49 13.50 -2.31
CA PRO A 42 15.45 14.87 -2.80
C PRO A 42 14.54 15.71 -1.92
N VAL A 43 15.05 16.85 -1.46
CA VAL A 43 14.29 17.79 -0.63
C VAL A 43 13.22 18.45 -1.50
N GLY A 44 11.95 18.22 -1.18
CA GLY A 44 10.80 18.78 -1.90
C GLY A 44 9.61 17.82 -1.97
N GLU A 45 8.53 18.25 -2.61
CA GLU A 45 7.41 17.37 -2.93
C GLU A 45 7.71 16.57 -4.20
N GLY A 46 7.42 15.27 -4.16
CA GLY A 46 7.52 14.36 -5.30
C GLY A 46 6.19 13.66 -5.56
N LYS A 47 6.15 12.79 -6.57
CA LYS A 47 4.98 11.90 -6.79
C LYS A 47 4.81 11.00 -5.57
N VAL A 48 3.59 10.93 -5.04
CA VAL A 48 3.22 9.90 -4.05
C VAL A 48 3.17 8.54 -4.71
N VAL A 49 2.69 8.47 -5.96
CA VAL A 49 2.66 7.23 -6.75
C VAL A 49 3.70 7.31 -7.86
N GLY A 50 4.88 6.78 -7.57
CA GLY A 50 6.04 6.86 -8.46
C GLY A 50 6.00 5.91 -9.66
N LEU A 51 5.29 4.77 -9.52
CA LEU A 51 5.18 3.78 -10.58
C LEU A 51 3.91 3.99 -11.40
N ARG A 52 4.02 3.90 -12.72
CA ARG A 52 2.87 3.81 -13.63
C ARG A 52 2.70 2.37 -14.09
N LEU A 53 1.58 1.75 -13.73
CA LEU A 53 1.15 0.47 -14.28
C LEU A 53 0.31 0.69 -15.56
N SER A 54 0.65 0.02 -16.65
CA SER A 54 -0.13 0.06 -17.90
C SER A 54 -0.99 -1.20 -18.06
N HIS A 55 -2.01 -1.10 -18.91
CA HIS A 55 -2.83 -2.26 -19.25
C HIS A 55 -2.01 -3.35 -19.97
N GLU A 56 -1.01 -2.96 -20.75
CA GLU A 56 -0.11 -3.89 -21.44
C GLU A 56 0.75 -4.69 -20.46
N ASP A 57 1.20 -4.09 -19.35
CA ASP A 57 1.96 -4.78 -18.30
C ASP A 57 1.18 -5.97 -17.75
N LEU A 58 -0.14 -5.81 -17.58
CA LEU A 58 -1.05 -6.85 -17.11
C LEU A 58 -1.26 -7.93 -18.17
N LEU A 59 -1.52 -7.53 -19.42
CA LEU A 59 -1.80 -8.48 -20.52
C LEU A 59 -0.59 -9.34 -20.89
N THR A 60 0.61 -8.78 -20.79
CA THR A 60 1.86 -9.47 -21.11
C THR A 60 2.46 -10.24 -19.92
N GLY A 61 1.83 -10.16 -18.74
CA GLY A 61 2.33 -10.79 -17.51
C GLY A 61 3.59 -10.14 -16.93
N ARG A 62 3.96 -8.93 -17.39
CA ARG A 62 5.02 -8.12 -16.77
C ARG A 62 4.66 -7.67 -15.36
N ALA A 63 3.36 -7.53 -15.09
CA ALA A 63 2.79 -7.36 -13.77
C ALA A 63 1.77 -8.48 -13.55
N ASP A 64 1.98 -9.29 -12.50
CA ASP A 64 1.02 -10.32 -12.12
C ASP A 64 -0.14 -9.73 -11.28
N ALA A 65 -1.11 -10.58 -10.95
CA ALA A 65 -2.29 -10.17 -10.20
C ALA A 65 -1.96 -9.66 -8.79
N LEU A 66 -0.97 -10.24 -8.11
CA LEU A 66 -0.58 -9.83 -6.76
C LEU A 66 0.07 -8.45 -6.79
N PHE A 67 0.97 -8.23 -7.75
CA PHE A 67 1.56 -6.93 -8.00
C PHE A 67 0.50 -5.86 -8.30
N ALA A 68 -0.49 -6.18 -9.13
CA ALA A 68 -1.58 -5.27 -9.46
C ALA A 68 -2.42 -4.91 -8.22
N ILE A 69 -2.67 -5.87 -7.33
CA ILE A 69 -3.39 -5.64 -6.06
C ILE A 69 -2.57 -4.74 -5.13
N ASP A 70 -1.28 -5.00 -4.96
CA ASP A 70 -0.41 -4.18 -4.13
C ASP A 70 -0.29 -2.75 -4.67
N HIS A 71 -0.11 -2.59 -5.99
CA HIS A 71 -0.08 -1.28 -6.63
C HIS A 71 -1.42 -0.55 -6.51
N GLY A 72 -2.54 -1.28 -6.63
CA GLY A 72 -3.88 -0.75 -6.39
C GLY A 72 -4.08 -0.25 -4.96
N ARG A 73 -3.54 -0.95 -3.96
CA ARG A 73 -3.53 -0.50 -2.56
C ARG A 73 -2.74 0.80 -2.40
N ASP A 74 -1.56 0.90 -3.00
CA ASP A 74 -0.74 2.12 -2.93
C ASP A 74 -1.46 3.32 -3.55
N LEU A 75 -2.09 3.12 -4.73
CA LEU A 75 -2.96 4.12 -5.37
C LEU A 75 -4.14 4.53 -4.47
N PHE A 76 -4.76 3.57 -3.78
CA PHE A 76 -5.92 3.81 -2.94
C PHE A 76 -5.60 4.62 -1.68
N LEU A 77 -4.44 4.35 -1.08
CA LEU A 77 -3.95 5.01 0.13
C LEU A 77 -3.30 6.36 -0.13
N ALA A 78 -2.93 6.65 -1.39
CA ALA A 78 -2.25 7.88 -1.75
C ALA A 78 -3.08 9.13 -1.41
N THR A 79 -2.39 10.18 -0.97
CA THR A 79 -2.91 11.55 -0.98
C THR A 79 -2.25 12.27 -2.15
N PHE A 80 -2.95 12.32 -3.29
CA PHE A 80 -2.45 12.84 -4.55
C PHE A 80 -2.10 14.32 -4.45
N ASN A 81 -0.96 14.68 -5.03
CA ASN A 81 -0.55 16.07 -5.19
C ASN A 81 -0.47 16.48 -6.66
N ALA A 82 0.02 17.69 -6.93
CA ALA A 82 0.19 18.20 -8.29
C ALA A 82 1.15 17.33 -9.13
N HIS A 83 2.15 16.73 -8.51
CA HIS A 83 3.08 15.82 -9.20
C HIS A 83 2.41 14.51 -9.60
N ASP A 84 1.41 14.04 -8.87
CA ASP A 84 0.60 12.86 -9.23
C ASP A 84 -0.48 13.16 -10.28
N GLY A 85 -0.61 14.42 -10.70
CA GLY A 85 -1.64 14.85 -11.64
C GLY A 85 -2.98 15.18 -10.97
N ALA A 86 -2.99 15.38 -9.64
CA ALA A 86 -4.11 15.92 -8.86
C ALA A 86 -5.47 15.22 -9.09
N GLY A 87 -5.51 13.89 -9.14
CA GLY A 87 -6.79 13.16 -9.21
C GLY A 87 -7.51 13.22 -10.56
N ARG A 88 -6.84 13.62 -11.64
CA ARG A 88 -7.40 13.80 -13.00
C ARG A 88 -8.38 14.99 -13.08
N PRO A 89 -7.89 16.23 -12.92
CA PRO A 89 -8.69 17.44 -12.71
C PRO A 89 -9.41 17.97 -13.97
N ALA A 90 -9.46 17.18 -15.05
CA ALA A 90 -10.13 17.53 -16.31
C ALA A 90 -11.26 16.55 -16.66
N THR A 91 -11.61 15.65 -15.74
CA THR A 91 -12.74 14.74 -15.92
C THR A 91 -13.61 14.66 -14.68
N THR A 92 -14.85 14.16 -14.77
CA THR A 92 -15.70 13.80 -13.63
C THR A 92 -15.27 12.45 -13.05
N GLY A 93 -15.77 12.08 -11.87
CA GLY A 93 -15.45 10.77 -11.28
C GLY A 93 -16.08 9.60 -12.05
N THR A 94 -17.08 9.85 -12.91
CA THR A 94 -17.58 8.93 -13.93
C THR A 94 -16.83 8.96 -15.27
N GLY A 95 -15.77 9.75 -15.37
CA GLY A 95 -14.88 9.78 -16.54
C GLY A 95 -15.27 10.73 -17.66
N GLY A 96 -16.39 11.48 -17.53
CA GLY A 96 -16.79 12.51 -18.48
C GLY A 96 -15.82 13.70 -18.49
N SER A 97 -15.68 14.41 -19.61
CA SER A 97 -14.81 15.61 -19.67
C SER A 97 -15.40 16.77 -18.86
N ARG A 98 -14.54 17.61 -18.26
CA ARG A 98 -14.94 18.88 -17.63
C ARG A 98 -13.83 19.93 -17.75
N LEU A 99 -14.19 21.19 -17.55
CA LEU A 99 -13.21 22.27 -17.43
C LEU A 99 -12.37 22.09 -16.15
N ARG A 100 -11.11 22.50 -16.25
CA ARG A 100 -10.21 22.59 -15.10
C ARG A 100 -10.43 23.94 -14.43
N ARG A 101 -10.60 23.95 -13.10
CA ARG A 101 -10.64 25.19 -12.32
C ARG A 101 -9.24 25.72 -12.03
N ALA A 102 -9.12 27.04 -11.95
CA ALA A 102 -7.92 27.72 -11.46
C ALA A 102 -7.96 27.83 -9.93
N ALA A 103 -6.80 28.07 -9.33
CA ALA A 103 -6.73 28.38 -7.90
C ALA A 103 -7.56 29.62 -7.57
N PRO A 104 -8.23 29.66 -6.40
CA PRO A 104 -8.22 28.66 -5.32
C PRO A 104 -9.26 27.53 -5.46
N GLN A 105 -10.05 27.53 -6.53
CA GLN A 105 -11.17 26.59 -6.74
C GLN A 105 -10.74 25.28 -7.44
N ASN A 106 -9.43 25.09 -7.66
CA ASN A 106 -8.86 23.91 -8.31
C ASN A 106 -8.80 22.67 -7.40
N PHE A 107 -9.29 22.77 -6.16
CA PHE A 107 -9.36 21.67 -5.21
C PHE A 107 -10.78 21.55 -4.64
N ASN A 108 -11.35 20.35 -4.69
CA ASN A 108 -12.66 20.04 -4.13
C ASN A 108 -12.63 18.66 -3.49
N ARG A 109 -12.92 18.60 -2.19
CA ARG A 109 -12.96 17.34 -1.42
C ARG A 109 -14.15 16.44 -1.78
N ILE A 110 -15.15 16.98 -2.49
CA ILE A 110 -16.45 16.33 -2.71
C ILE A 110 -16.52 15.65 -4.08
N SER A 111 -16.03 16.32 -5.14
CA SER A 111 -15.99 15.74 -6.48
C SER A 111 -14.74 14.89 -6.67
N GLY A 112 -14.90 13.61 -6.98
CA GLY A 112 -13.85 12.60 -7.13
C GLY A 112 -12.54 13.02 -7.84
N PRO A 113 -12.58 13.80 -8.94
CA PRO A 113 -11.36 14.14 -9.69
C PRO A 113 -10.55 15.31 -9.13
N ASP A 114 -11.11 16.07 -8.18
CA ASP A 114 -10.35 17.03 -7.37
C ASP A 114 -10.17 16.51 -5.93
N SER A 115 -10.70 15.31 -5.61
CA SER A 115 -10.54 14.70 -4.30
C SER A 115 -9.08 14.24 -4.15
N GLY A 116 -8.46 14.64 -3.04
CA GLY A 116 -7.04 14.35 -2.83
C GLY A 116 -6.74 12.89 -2.51
N SER A 117 -7.72 12.04 -2.18
CA SER A 117 -7.47 10.67 -1.74
C SER A 117 -8.74 9.80 -1.69
N CYS A 118 -8.65 8.54 -2.15
CA CYS A 118 -9.73 7.56 -2.03
C CYS A 118 -9.97 7.16 -0.57
N VAL A 119 -8.89 6.94 0.19
CA VAL A 119 -8.95 6.54 1.60
C VAL A 119 -9.48 7.65 2.51
N ALA A 120 -9.57 8.91 2.07
CA ALA A 120 -10.21 9.96 2.87
C ALA A 120 -11.69 9.62 3.17
N CYS A 121 -12.41 9.04 2.19
CA CYS A 121 -13.81 8.63 2.34
C CYS A 121 -13.97 7.12 2.57
N HIS A 122 -12.97 6.31 2.22
CA HIS A 122 -13.05 4.85 2.34
C HIS A 122 -12.03 4.28 3.34
N ASN A 123 -12.21 4.56 4.63
CA ASN A 123 -11.24 4.22 5.67
C ASN A 123 -11.78 3.49 6.91
N LYS A 124 -13.08 3.22 7.00
CA LYS A 124 -13.65 2.56 8.17
C LYS A 124 -14.26 1.19 7.86
N PRO A 125 -14.06 0.18 8.72
CA PRO A 125 -13.13 0.17 9.85
C PRO A 125 -11.65 0.03 9.42
N PHE A 126 -11.39 -0.14 8.12
CA PHE A 126 -10.07 -0.22 7.50
C PHE A 126 -10.11 0.45 6.11
N ALA A 127 -8.94 0.69 5.52
CA ALA A 127 -8.82 1.20 4.16
C ALA A 127 -9.57 0.32 3.15
N GLY A 128 -10.46 0.93 2.37
CA GLY A 128 -11.38 0.25 1.45
C GLY A 128 -12.79 0.06 1.99
N GLY A 129 -13.00 0.20 3.30
CA GLY A 129 -14.34 0.16 3.89
C GLY A 129 -15.12 1.47 3.71
N SER A 130 -16.38 1.52 4.12
CA SER A 130 -17.15 2.77 4.13
C SER A 130 -16.64 3.66 5.26
N GLY A 131 -16.12 4.85 4.95
CA GLY A 131 -15.83 5.85 5.96
C GLY A 131 -17.06 6.17 6.81
N ASP A 132 -16.84 6.84 7.94
CA ASP A 132 -17.95 7.40 8.72
C ASP A 132 -18.73 8.44 7.88
N ASN A 133 -19.91 8.86 8.34
CA ASN A 133 -20.59 10.04 7.81
C ASN A 133 -19.82 11.33 8.17
N VAL A 134 -18.50 11.38 7.95
CA VAL A 134 -17.72 12.59 8.15
C VAL A 134 -18.04 13.52 6.98
N ALA A 135 -19.15 14.25 7.15
CA ALA A 135 -19.68 15.32 6.30
C ALA A 135 -19.63 15.01 4.80
N ASN A 136 -20.78 14.78 4.17
CA ASN A 136 -20.98 14.85 2.70
C ASN A 136 -21.01 13.52 1.91
N VAL A 137 -21.74 12.49 2.36
CA VAL A 137 -22.20 11.45 1.41
C VAL A 137 -23.24 12.09 0.49
N PHE A 138 -22.74 12.62 -0.62
CA PHE A 138 -23.55 13.04 -1.74
C PHE A 138 -23.47 11.92 -2.77
N VAL A 139 -24.45 11.01 -2.70
CA VAL A 139 -24.61 9.97 -3.71
C VAL A 139 -24.69 10.68 -5.06
N LEU A 140 -23.82 10.29 -6.00
CA LEU A 140 -23.65 10.90 -7.33
C LEU A 140 -22.82 12.20 -7.41
N ALA A 141 -22.18 12.67 -6.34
CA ALA A 141 -21.29 13.84 -6.41
C ALA A 141 -20.16 13.70 -7.45
N GLN A 142 -19.74 12.46 -7.71
CA GLN A 142 -18.77 12.14 -8.75
C GLN A 142 -19.26 12.45 -10.18
N ASP A 143 -20.56 12.61 -10.40
CA ASP A 143 -21.15 12.89 -11.72
C ASP A 143 -21.15 14.38 -12.06
N PHE A 144 -21.12 15.22 -11.04
CA PHE A 144 -21.09 16.67 -11.21
C PHE A 144 -19.67 17.15 -11.46
N PRO A 145 -19.47 18.11 -12.37
CA PRO A 145 -18.17 18.73 -12.58
C PRO A 145 -17.58 19.28 -11.28
N HIS A 146 -18.40 19.97 -10.48
CA HIS A 146 -17.99 20.94 -9.47
C HIS A 146 -19.06 21.12 -8.36
N LEU A 147 -19.26 20.13 -7.50
CA LEU A 147 -20.26 20.26 -6.43
C LEU A 147 -19.75 21.18 -5.28
N ASN A 148 -20.32 22.39 -5.15
CA ASN A 148 -19.83 23.45 -4.27
C ASN A 148 -20.83 23.96 -3.19
N PHE A 149 -22.13 23.62 -3.25
CA PHE A 149 -23.19 24.06 -2.31
C PHE A 149 -23.26 25.57 -2.04
N ASP A 150 -22.78 26.38 -2.96
CA ASP A 150 -22.75 27.85 -2.89
C ASP A 150 -23.87 28.49 -3.73
N GLY A 151 -24.70 27.66 -4.38
CA GLY A 151 -25.69 28.12 -5.34
C GLY A 151 -25.04 28.80 -6.55
N GLY A 152 -23.81 28.43 -6.91
CA GLY A 152 -23.11 28.83 -8.13
C GLY A 152 -22.87 27.65 -9.09
N GLU A 153 -22.15 27.92 -10.18
CA GLU A 153 -21.91 26.97 -11.27
C GLU A 153 -21.24 25.67 -10.78
N GLY A 154 -21.74 24.51 -11.22
CA GLY A 154 -20.98 23.26 -11.09
C GLY A 154 -21.73 21.97 -10.79
N ASP A 155 -23.02 22.02 -10.50
CA ASP A 155 -23.88 20.87 -10.22
C ASP A 155 -24.81 20.50 -11.38
N ARG A 156 -24.58 21.05 -12.59
CA ARG A 156 -25.39 20.82 -13.79
C ARG A 156 -26.89 21.17 -13.62
N PHE A 157 -27.22 22.09 -12.72
CA PHE A 157 -28.56 22.68 -12.64
C PHE A 157 -28.50 24.21 -12.44
N GLU A 158 -27.78 24.87 -13.34
CA GLU A 158 -27.92 26.30 -13.64
C GLU A 158 -29.42 26.61 -13.95
N ASP A 159 -30.15 27.64 -13.47
CA ASP A 159 -29.84 29.04 -13.16
C ASP A 159 -29.80 29.43 -11.67
N HIS A 160 -29.02 30.48 -11.42
CA HIS A 160 -28.77 31.11 -10.14
C HIS A 160 -29.42 32.51 -10.17
N SER A 161 -30.60 32.65 -9.53
CA SER A 161 -31.58 33.77 -9.62
C SER A 161 -32.48 33.82 -10.84
#